data_AF-A0A242DB05-F1
#
_entry.id   AF-A0A242DB05-F1
#
_cell.length_a   1.000
_cell.length_b   1.000
_cell.length_c   1.000
_cell.angle_alpha   90.00
_cell.angle_beta   90.00
_cell.angle_gamma   90.00
#
_symmetry.space_group_name_H-M   'P 1'
#
loop_
_entity.id
_entity.type
_entity.pdbx_description
1 polymer ?
#
loop_
_entity_poly.entity_id
_entity_poly.type
_entity_poly.pdbx_seq_one_letter_code
_entity_poly.pdbx_strand_id
1 'polypeptide(L)'
;MKKVIAIIAFLFILGGCQSNSANKEATGTSKSTVEKNISKASDKTSAAKESFSTQQSKEDKKMDIAPGSLLQAVSANDSAKVAEILKAKSYSIDEVNDKNETSLMIAVHNNQIEIAKKLIDAGANVNKQDNIEDSPYLYAGAEGRTEILTYMLAHSTPDQSITNRFGGNALIPAAEKGHLANVKLLLADGRVNINHQNDYGYTALIEAVALRDGSQVYQDIVAELLRNGADPNIVDNYGKSAKDYADELGYGNISKMLEENSQ
;
A
#
# COMPACT_ATOMS: atom_id res chain seq x y z
N MET A 1 40.36 20.87 15.88
CA MET A 1 39.74 21.19 14.58
C MET A 1 38.26 20.82 14.68
N LYS A 2 37.36 21.81 14.81
CA LYS A 2 35.93 21.60 14.99
C LYS A 2 35.30 21.33 13.62
N LYS A 3 34.72 20.14 13.40
CA LYS A 3 33.91 19.86 12.21
C LYS A 3 32.47 20.27 12.49
N VAL A 4 32.00 21.24 11.71
CA VAL A 4 30.61 21.70 11.70
C VAL A 4 29.80 20.68 10.91
N ILE A 5 28.82 20.04 11.55
CA ILE A 5 27.85 19.16 10.90
C ILE A 5 26.72 20.05 10.37
N ALA A 6 26.57 20.09 9.05
CA ALA A 6 25.48 20.80 8.39
C ALA A 6 24.21 19.91 8.45
N ILE A 7 23.25 20.32 9.28
CA ILE A 7 21.90 19.73 9.32
C ILE A 7 21.11 20.39 8.19
N ILE A 8 20.83 19.64 7.12
CA ILE A 8 19.93 20.08 6.04
C ILE A 8 18.50 19.77 6.48
N ALA A 9 17.82 20.76 7.04
CA ALA A 9 16.38 20.70 7.31
C ALA A 9 15.62 21.05 6.02
N PHE A 10 14.97 20.06 5.40
CA PHE A 10 14.01 20.30 4.33
C PHE A 10 12.65 20.66 4.94
N LEU A 11 12.34 21.96 4.98
CA LEU A 11 11.01 22.48 5.28
C LEU A 11 10.10 22.31 4.04
N PHE A 12 9.14 21.39 4.12
CA PHE A 12 8.01 21.38 3.20
C PHE A 12 6.85 22.17 3.80
N ILE A 13 6.58 23.32 3.18
CA ILE A 13 5.39 24.14 3.44
C ILE A 13 4.29 23.64 2.51
N LEU A 14 3.18 23.17 3.07
CA LEU A 14 1.92 23.04 2.34
C LEU A 14 0.83 23.78 3.10
N GLY A 15 0.46 24.94 2.54
CA GLY A 15 -0.81 25.59 2.80
C GLY A 15 -1.92 24.88 2.02
N GLY A 16 -3.14 24.92 2.57
CA GLY A 16 -4.32 24.38 1.92
C GLY A 16 -5.56 24.55 2.77
N CYS A 17 -6.27 25.66 2.52
CA CYS A 17 -7.65 25.87 2.93
C CYS A 17 -8.56 24.76 2.36
N GLN A 18 -9.64 24.35 3.05
CA GLN A 18 -11.00 24.89 2.84
C GLN A 18 -12.11 24.11 3.57
N SER A 19 -13.03 24.93 4.11
CA SER A 19 -14.49 24.81 4.20
C SER A 19 -15.20 23.53 4.69
N ASN A 20 -15.90 23.79 5.80
CA ASN A 20 -17.14 23.19 6.30
C ASN A 20 -18.28 23.15 5.24
N SER A 21 -19.06 22.06 5.21
CA SER A 21 -20.52 22.10 5.42
C SER A 21 -21.16 20.71 5.28
N ALA A 22 -21.65 20.20 6.40
CA ALA A 22 -22.76 19.25 6.46
C ALA A 22 -24.05 20.06 6.65
N ASN A 23 -25.17 19.67 6.04
CA ASN A 23 -26.17 18.84 6.71
C ASN A 23 -27.44 18.66 5.85
N LYS A 24 -28.13 17.54 6.11
CA LYS A 24 -29.45 17.11 5.63
C LYS A 24 -30.57 18.06 6.07
N GLU A 25 -31.70 18.05 5.36
CA GLU A 25 -33.00 17.68 5.95
C GLU A 25 -34.10 17.42 4.91
N ALA A 26 -35.15 16.76 5.39
CA ALA A 26 -36.16 15.99 4.67
C ALA A 26 -37.53 16.69 4.60
N THR A 27 -38.56 15.89 4.28
CA THR A 27 -40.04 16.06 4.38
C THR A 27 -40.71 16.49 3.06
N GLY A 28 -41.57 15.65 2.47
CA GLY A 28 -43.01 15.46 2.77
C GLY A 28 -43.82 16.08 1.59
N THR A 29 -44.97 15.64 1.07
CA THR A 29 -46.05 14.77 1.53
C THR A 29 -47.02 14.51 0.34
N SER A 30 -47.48 13.26 0.17
CA SER A 30 -48.82 12.75 -0.23
C SER A 30 -49.71 13.43 -1.31
N LYS A 31 -50.24 12.64 -2.26
CA LYS A 31 -51.68 12.21 -2.31
C LYS A 31 -52.11 11.44 -3.58
N SER A 32 -52.76 10.28 -3.34
CA SER A 32 -54.07 9.80 -3.88
C SER A 32 -54.19 9.52 -5.40
N THR A 33 -54.79 8.42 -5.91
CA THR A 33 -56.16 7.87 -5.72
C THR A 33 -56.22 6.51 -6.48
N VAL A 34 -56.58 5.35 -5.87
CA VAL A 34 -57.85 4.56 -6.02
C VAL A 34 -58.26 4.29 -7.50
N GLU A 35 -58.49 3.08 -8.05
CA GLU A 35 -59.45 1.98 -7.76
C GLU A 35 -59.14 0.80 -8.75
N LYS A 36 -58.92 -0.47 -8.35
CA LYS A 36 -59.83 -1.63 -8.17
C LYS A 36 -60.43 -2.34 -9.42
N ASN A 37 -60.34 -3.69 -9.39
CA ASN A 37 -61.20 -4.75 -9.98
C ASN A 37 -60.97 -5.19 -11.45
N ILE A 38 -61.15 -6.44 -11.92
CA ILE A 38 -61.51 -7.77 -11.37
C ILE A 38 -61.30 -8.83 -12.51
N SER A 39 -60.85 -10.04 -12.11
CA SER A 39 -61.11 -11.42 -12.61
C SER A 39 -60.86 -11.95 -14.05
N LYS A 40 -60.21 -13.13 -14.04
CA LYS A 40 -60.57 -14.46 -14.62
C LYS A 40 -60.56 -14.73 -16.14
N ALA A 41 -59.58 -15.57 -16.51
CA ALA A 41 -59.69 -16.97 -16.99
C ALA A 41 -60.32 -17.36 -18.35
N SER A 42 -59.69 -18.39 -18.94
CA SER A 42 -60.11 -19.30 -20.04
C SER A 42 -60.09 -18.69 -21.46
N ASP A 43 -59.81 -19.39 -22.57
CA ASP A 43 -59.60 -20.81 -22.88
C ASP A 43 -58.82 -20.91 -24.22
N LYS A 44 -58.09 -22.02 -24.38
CA LYS A 44 -57.82 -22.81 -25.61
C LYS A 44 -57.57 -22.23 -27.02
N THR A 45 -56.57 -22.88 -27.62
CA THR A 45 -56.45 -23.47 -28.99
C THR A 45 -55.58 -22.81 -30.06
N SER A 46 -54.52 -23.56 -30.40
CA SER A 46 -53.94 -23.86 -31.73
C SER A 46 -53.73 -22.74 -32.76
N ALA A 47 -52.49 -22.59 -33.22
CA ALA A 47 -52.06 -23.15 -34.50
C ALA A 47 -50.56 -22.88 -34.71
N ALA A 48 -49.89 -23.89 -35.24
CA ALA A 48 -48.48 -23.85 -35.62
C ALA A 48 -48.21 -22.79 -36.68
N LYS A 49 -47.04 -22.13 -36.58
CA LYS A 49 -46.27 -21.74 -37.76
C LYS A 49 -44.78 -21.79 -37.44
N GLU A 50 -44.11 -22.59 -38.24
CA GLU A 50 -42.67 -22.72 -38.33
C GLU A 50 -42.00 -21.36 -38.49
N SER A 51 -40.80 -21.29 -37.92
CA SER A 51 -39.54 -20.99 -38.63
C SER A 51 -38.70 -19.92 -37.95
N PHE A 52 -37.41 -20.16 -38.04
CA PHE A 52 -36.31 -19.28 -37.68
C PHE A 52 -35.93 -19.21 -36.19
N SER A 53 -35.29 -20.31 -35.75
CA SER A 53 -34.22 -20.22 -34.76
C SER A 53 -33.12 -19.31 -35.30
N THR A 54 -33.22 -18.01 -35.06
CA THR A 54 -32.03 -17.16 -35.03
C THR A 54 -31.29 -17.53 -33.75
N GLN A 55 -30.37 -18.48 -33.86
CA GLN A 55 -29.25 -18.56 -32.93
C GLN A 55 -28.50 -17.25 -33.07
N GLN A 56 -28.89 -16.27 -32.26
CA GLN A 56 -28.11 -15.06 -32.05
C GLN A 56 -26.94 -15.51 -31.18
N SER A 57 -25.90 -16.02 -31.84
CA SER A 57 -24.57 -16.10 -31.26
C SER A 57 -24.28 -14.70 -30.75
N LYS A 58 -24.26 -14.53 -29.43
CA LYS A 58 -23.55 -13.42 -28.80
C LYS A 58 -22.11 -13.60 -29.25
N GLU A 59 -21.74 -12.95 -30.34
CA GLU A 59 -20.35 -12.60 -30.57
C GLU A 59 -19.94 -11.81 -29.33
N ASP A 60 -19.22 -12.49 -28.43
CA ASP A 60 -18.37 -11.83 -27.46
C ASP A 60 -17.48 -10.91 -28.29
N LYS A 61 -17.87 -9.64 -28.45
CA LYS A 61 -17.00 -8.59 -28.98
C LYS A 61 -15.77 -8.62 -28.09
N LYS A 62 -14.70 -9.25 -28.56
CA LYS A 62 -13.41 -9.26 -27.91
C LYS A 62 -12.99 -7.79 -27.84
N MET A 63 -13.21 -7.19 -26.67
CA MET A 63 -12.78 -5.83 -26.41
C MET A 63 -11.26 -5.90 -26.30
N ASP A 64 -10.58 -5.71 -27.43
CA ASP A 64 -9.13 -5.61 -27.45
C ASP A 64 -8.75 -4.34 -26.68
N ILE A 65 -8.28 -4.51 -25.44
CA ILE A 65 -7.77 -3.43 -24.61
C ILE A 65 -6.40 -3.05 -25.18
N ALA A 66 -6.22 -1.79 -25.57
CA ALA A 66 -4.94 -1.31 -26.07
C ALA A 66 -3.85 -1.44 -24.97
N PRO A 67 -2.59 -1.79 -25.32
CA PRO A 67 -1.47 -1.70 -24.39
C PRO A 67 -1.42 -0.34 -23.70
N GLY A 68 -1.12 -0.33 -22.41
CA GLY A 68 -1.01 0.85 -21.56
C GLY A 68 -2.35 1.37 -21.04
N SER A 69 -3.49 0.83 -21.46
CA SER A 69 -4.80 1.33 -21.04
C SER A 69 -5.01 1.27 -19.52
N LEU A 70 -4.52 0.21 -18.86
CA LEU A 70 -4.63 0.07 -17.40
C LEU A 70 -3.72 1.07 -16.69
N LEU A 71 -2.48 1.24 -17.17
CA LEU A 71 -1.54 2.25 -16.67
C LEU A 71 -2.14 3.66 -16.77
N GLN A 72 -2.75 3.99 -17.92
CA GLN A 72 -3.39 5.28 -18.14
C GLN A 72 -4.60 5.49 -17.22
N ALA A 73 -5.47 4.48 -17.07
CA ALA A 73 -6.65 4.56 -16.21
C ALA A 73 -6.26 4.79 -14.73
N VAL A 74 -5.26 4.06 -14.23
CA VAL A 74 -4.74 4.26 -12.86
C VAL A 74 -4.07 5.62 -12.70
N SER A 75 -3.26 6.05 -13.67
CA SER A 75 -2.62 7.38 -13.66
C SER A 75 -3.63 8.51 -13.64
N ALA A 76 -4.79 8.33 -14.29
CA ALA A 76 -5.90 9.27 -14.26
C ALA A 76 -6.80 9.14 -13.00
N ASN A 77 -6.49 8.20 -12.10
CA ASN A 77 -7.32 7.83 -10.94
C ASN A 77 -8.77 7.47 -11.33
N ASP A 78 -8.95 6.90 -12.53
CA ASP A 78 -10.27 6.52 -13.06
C ASP A 78 -10.64 5.09 -12.60
N SER A 79 -11.15 5.01 -11.37
CA SER A 79 -11.56 3.73 -10.76
C SER A 79 -12.64 2.99 -11.56
N ALA A 80 -13.51 3.72 -12.27
CA ALA A 80 -14.54 3.12 -13.11
C ALA A 80 -13.92 2.44 -14.34
N LYS A 81 -12.98 3.13 -15.00
CA LYS A 81 -12.25 2.57 -16.14
C LYS A 81 -11.34 1.42 -15.73
N VAL A 82 -10.68 1.51 -14.57
CA VAL A 82 -9.94 0.38 -13.99
C VAL A 82 -10.88 -0.83 -13.82
N ALA A 83 -12.04 -0.66 -13.19
CA ALA A 83 -13.00 -1.75 -12.99
C ALA A 83 -13.58 -2.31 -14.31
N GLU A 84 -13.71 -1.49 -15.35
CA GLU A 84 -14.10 -1.92 -16.69
C GLU A 84 -13.00 -2.80 -17.33
N ILE A 85 -11.75 -2.33 -17.30
CA ILE A 85 -10.60 -3.04 -17.88
C ILE A 85 -10.40 -4.40 -17.19
N LEU A 86 -10.45 -4.44 -15.85
CA LEU A 86 -10.22 -5.67 -15.09
C LEU A 86 -11.26 -6.78 -15.35
N LYS A 87 -12.43 -6.44 -15.90
CA LYS A 87 -13.47 -7.40 -16.32
C LYS A 87 -13.26 -7.96 -17.73
N ALA A 88 -12.37 -7.34 -18.53
CA ALA A 88 -12.10 -7.78 -19.89
C ALA A 88 -11.24 -9.07 -19.90
N LYS A 89 -11.38 -9.89 -20.95
CA LYS A 89 -10.66 -11.18 -21.07
C LYS A 89 -9.20 -11.05 -21.56
N SER A 90 -8.73 -9.85 -21.91
CA SER A 90 -7.44 -9.66 -22.58
C SER A 90 -6.79 -8.33 -22.21
N TYR A 91 -6.01 -8.31 -21.14
CA TYR A 91 -5.10 -7.22 -20.75
C TYR A 91 -3.89 -7.81 -20.02
N SER A 92 -2.77 -7.07 -19.97
CA SER A 92 -1.62 -7.41 -19.13
C SER A 92 -1.70 -6.64 -17.81
N ILE A 93 -1.86 -7.35 -16.68
CA ILE A 93 -1.99 -6.73 -15.35
C ILE A 93 -0.69 -6.01 -14.92
N ASP A 94 0.46 -6.59 -15.28
CA ASP A 94 1.81 -6.08 -14.92
C ASP A 94 2.54 -5.47 -16.12
N GLU A 95 1.80 -4.85 -17.05
CA GLU A 95 2.42 -3.93 -18.01
C GLU A 95 3.09 -2.77 -17.26
N VAL A 96 4.17 -2.25 -17.83
CA VAL A 96 4.98 -1.20 -17.22
C VAL A 96 5.09 0.04 -18.11
N ASN A 97 5.23 1.21 -17.47
CA ASN A 97 5.56 2.45 -18.16
C ASN A 97 7.10 2.62 -18.34
N ASP A 98 7.55 3.78 -18.83
CA ASP A 98 8.97 4.08 -19.05
C ASP A 98 9.83 4.08 -17.76
N LYS A 99 9.19 4.18 -16.59
CA LYS A 99 9.84 4.07 -15.27
C LYS A 99 9.84 2.64 -14.72
N ASN A 100 9.39 1.69 -15.53
CA ASN A 100 9.17 0.30 -15.15
C ASN A 100 8.10 0.14 -14.03
N GLU A 101 7.23 1.14 -13.83
CA GLU A 101 6.15 1.09 -12.85
C GLU A 101 4.98 0.29 -13.42
N THR A 102 4.48 -0.69 -12.66
CA THR A 102 3.19 -1.34 -12.94
C THR A 102 2.02 -0.45 -12.53
N SER A 103 0.82 -0.79 -13.00
CA SER A 103 -0.41 -0.15 -12.51
C SER A 103 -0.55 -0.23 -10.98
N LEU A 104 -0.14 -1.33 -10.36
CA LEU A 104 -0.15 -1.43 -8.90
C LEU A 104 0.84 -0.44 -8.27
N MET A 105 2.08 -0.35 -8.77
CA MET A 105 3.07 0.59 -8.25
C MET A 105 2.58 2.05 -8.32
N ILE A 106 1.98 2.45 -9.44
CA ILE A 106 1.38 3.81 -9.59
C ILE A 106 0.27 4.04 -8.54
N ALA A 107 -0.60 3.05 -8.32
CA ALA A 107 -1.65 3.16 -7.31
C ALA A 107 -1.08 3.29 -5.89
N VAL A 108 0.00 2.58 -5.58
CA VAL A 108 0.70 2.66 -4.28
C VAL A 108 1.39 4.01 -4.09
N HIS A 109 2.12 4.50 -5.09
CA HIS A 109 2.75 5.83 -5.09
C HIS A 109 1.74 6.92 -4.75
N ASN A 110 0.58 6.88 -5.40
CA ASN A 110 -0.51 7.85 -5.23
C ASN A 110 -1.46 7.55 -4.06
N ASN A 111 -1.21 6.49 -3.28
CA ASN A 111 -2.07 6.02 -2.19
C ASN A 111 -3.55 5.84 -2.61
N GLN A 112 -3.80 5.32 -3.82
CA GLN A 112 -5.12 5.04 -4.37
C GLN A 112 -5.65 3.70 -3.85
N ILE A 113 -6.08 3.69 -2.59
CA ILE A 113 -6.40 2.47 -1.80
C ILE A 113 -7.36 1.52 -2.55
N GLU A 114 -8.49 2.03 -3.04
CA GLU A 114 -9.50 1.19 -3.69
C GLU A 114 -9.06 0.66 -5.06
N ILE A 115 -8.20 1.37 -5.77
CA ILE A 115 -7.61 0.89 -7.03
C ILE A 115 -6.56 -0.18 -6.73
N ALA A 116 -5.68 0.05 -5.73
CA ALA A 116 -4.68 -0.91 -5.32
C ALA A 116 -5.31 -2.24 -4.90
N LYS A 117 -6.40 -2.21 -4.10
CA LYS A 117 -7.16 -3.42 -3.72
C LYS A 117 -7.66 -4.20 -4.93
N LYS A 118 -8.30 -3.52 -5.90
CA LYS A 118 -8.80 -4.14 -7.13
C LYS A 118 -7.68 -4.79 -7.96
N LEU A 119 -6.53 -4.14 -8.03
CA LEU A 119 -5.37 -4.66 -8.75
C LEU A 119 -4.79 -5.90 -8.05
N ILE A 120 -4.71 -5.89 -6.72
CA ILE A 120 -4.27 -7.04 -5.91
C ILE A 120 -5.25 -8.21 -6.09
N ASP A 121 -6.57 -7.97 -6.03
CA ASP A 121 -7.59 -9.00 -6.28
C ASP A 121 -7.51 -9.58 -7.69
N ALA A 122 -7.07 -8.78 -8.67
CA ALA A 122 -6.85 -9.20 -10.04
C ALA A 122 -5.49 -9.91 -10.25
N GLY A 123 -4.69 -10.09 -9.21
CA GLY A 123 -3.42 -10.81 -9.25
C GLY A 123 -2.22 -9.97 -9.69
N ALA A 124 -2.27 -8.64 -9.54
CA ALA A 124 -1.11 -7.79 -9.80
C ALA A 124 0.08 -8.17 -8.92
N ASN A 125 1.29 -8.15 -9.49
CA ASN A 125 2.48 -8.57 -8.79
C ASN A 125 2.97 -7.50 -7.79
N VAL A 126 2.80 -7.79 -6.49
CA VAL A 126 3.24 -6.92 -5.38
C VAL A 126 4.77 -6.78 -5.25
N ASN A 127 5.53 -7.61 -5.97
CA ASN A 127 6.98 -7.72 -5.89
C ASN A 127 7.70 -7.14 -7.12
N LYS A 128 6.98 -6.72 -8.17
CA LYS A 128 7.59 -6.21 -9.41
C LYS A 128 8.27 -4.86 -9.12
N GLN A 129 9.59 -4.82 -9.26
CA GLN A 129 10.38 -3.61 -9.01
C GLN A 129 10.36 -2.64 -10.20
N ASP A 130 10.34 -1.35 -9.89
CA ASP A 130 10.52 -0.26 -10.84
C ASP A 130 12.02 0.01 -11.13
N ASN A 131 12.34 1.09 -11.86
CA ASN A 131 13.71 1.43 -12.22
C ASN A 131 14.61 1.86 -11.03
N ILE A 132 14.03 2.10 -9.85
CA ILE A 132 14.79 2.45 -8.62
C ILE A 132 14.69 1.34 -7.57
N GLU A 133 14.40 0.12 -8.02
CA GLU A 133 14.36 -1.10 -7.22
C GLU A 133 13.29 -1.07 -6.11
N ASP A 134 12.28 -0.21 -6.22
CA ASP A 134 11.12 -0.26 -5.32
C ASP A 134 10.04 -1.17 -5.92
N SER A 135 9.51 -2.08 -5.11
CA SER A 135 8.30 -2.84 -5.43
C SER A 135 7.08 -2.23 -4.73
N PRO A 136 5.84 -2.52 -5.17
CA PRO A 136 4.64 -2.08 -4.47
C PRO A 136 4.65 -2.41 -2.97
N TYR A 137 5.10 -3.61 -2.58
CA TYR A 137 5.24 -4.01 -1.18
C TYR A 137 6.30 -3.18 -0.44
N LEU A 138 7.51 -3.06 -0.99
CA LEU A 138 8.60 -2.32 -0.38
C LEU A 138 8.22 -0.84 -0.18
N TYR A 139 7.66 -0.21 -1.21
CA TYR A 139 7.23 1.19 -1.14
C TYR A 139 6.06 1.37 -0.17
N ALA A 140 5.07 0.47 -0.16
CA ALA A 140 3.95 0.57 0.76
C ALA A 140 4.40 0.51 2.23
N GLY A 141 5.36 -0.36 2.54
CA GLY A 141 6.05 -0.43 3.83
C GLY A 141 6.81 0.86 4.15
N ALA A 142 7.66 1.30 3.23
CA ALA A 142 8.54 2.46 3.40
C ALA A 142 7.79 3.80 3.55
N GLU A 143 6.65 3.99 2.88
CA GLU A 143 5.99 5.30 2.75
C GLU A 143 4.67 5.39 3.51
N GLY A 144 4.49 4.52 4.50
CA GLY A 144 3.36 4.60 5.43
C GLY A 144 2.01 4.31 4.76
N ARG A 145 1.97 3.59 3.63
CA ARG A 145 0.74 3.24 2.89
C ARG A 145 -0.03 2.14 3.61
N THR A 146 -0.43 2.43 4.84
CA THR A 146 -0.84 1.46 5.88
C THR A 146 -2.00 0.58 5.43
N GLU A 147 -3.05 1.17 4.86
CA GLU A 147 -4.23 0.42 4.41
C GLU A 147 -3.91 -0.50 3.23
N ILE A 148 -3.08 -0.04 2.30
CA ILE A 148 -2.63 -0.82 1.16
C ILE A 148 -1.74 -1.97 1.63
N LEU A 149 -0.76 -1.68 2.50
CA LEU A 149 0.13 -2.69 3.08
C LEU A 149 -0.67 -3.76 3.83
N THR A 150 -1.62 -3.36 4.67
CA THR A 150 -2.52 -4.29 5.38
C THR A 150 -3.23 -5.22 4.41
N TYR A 151 -3.75 -4.66 3.32
CA TYR A 151 -4.46 -5.43 2.31
C TYR A 151 -3.54 -6.39 1.55
N MET A 152 -2.34 -5.93 1.15
CA MET A 152 -1.31 -6.75 0.51
C MET A 152 -0.93 -7.93 1.38
N LEU A 153 -0.63 -7.71 2.66
CA LEU A 153 -0.21 -8.77 3.58
C LEU A 153 -1.29 -9.86 3.75
N ALA A 154 -2.58 -9.48 3.67
CA ALA A 154 -3.71 -10.39 3.79
C ALA A 154 -4.09 -11.13 2.49
N HIS A 155 -3.82 -10.56 1.31
CA HIS A 155 -4.30 -11.08 0.02
C HIS A 155 -3.17 -11.52 -0.92
N SER A 156 -1.91 -11.39 -0.51
CA SER A 156 -0.75 -11.77 -1.31
C SER A 156 0.39 -12.28 -0.43
N THR A 157 1.43 -12.81 -1.06
CA THR A 157 2.66 -13.24 -0.38
C THR A 157 3.84 -12.44 -0.93
N PRO A 158 4.25 -11.35 -0.25
CA PRO A 158 5.43 -10.60 -0.66
C PRO A 158 6.70 -11.45 -0.51
N ASP A 159 7.57 -11.37 -1.52
CA ASP A 159 8.84 -12.09 -1.53
C ASP A 159 9.86 -11.32 -0.67
N GLN A 160 10.20 -11.91 0.48
CA GLN A 160 11.10 -11.29 1.45
C GLN A 160 12.58 -11.32 1.03
N SER A 161 12.92 -11.98 -0.09
CA SER A 161 14.29 -11.94 -0.65
C SER A 161 14.56 -10.68 -1.48
N ILE A 162 13.51 -9.94 -1.86
CA ILE A 162 13.62 -8.71 -2.65
C ILE A 162 13.82 -7.52 -1.71
N THR A 163 14.84 -6.73 -1.98
CA THR A 163 15.21 -5.53 -1.22
C THR A 163 15.13 -4.28 -2.10
N ASN A 164 15.01 -3.11 -1.47
CA ASN A 164 15.08 -1.82 -2.15
C ASN A 164 16.52 -1.50 -2.61
N ARG A 165 16.70 -0.36 -3.30
CA ARG A 165 17.99 0.15 -3.82
C ARG A 165 19.12 0.36 -2.80
N PHE A 166 18.85 0.19 -1.51
CA PHE A 166 19.85 0.27 -0.44
C PHE A 166 20.10 -1.10 0.20
N GLY A 167 19.58 -2.18 -0.39
CA GLY A 167 19.62 -3.52 0.19
C GLY A 167 18.67 -3.68 1.38
N GLY A 168 17.74 -2.74 1.62
CA GLY A 168 16.82 -2.78 2.76
C GLY A 168 15.52 -3.55 2.46
N ASN A 169 15.01 -4.28 3.44
CA ASN A 169 13.63 -4.79 3.41
C ASN A 169 12.61 -3.68 3.73
N ALA A 170 11.31 -3.99 3.74
CA ALA A 170 10.25 -3.01 3.99
C ALA A 170 10.26 -2.40 5.41
N LEU A 171 10.81 -3.11 6.41
CA LEU A 171 10.78 -2.70 7.82
C LEU A 171 11.79 -1.58 8.11
N ILE A 172 12.96 -1.63 7.49
CA ILE A 172 14.05 -0.66 7.68
C ILE A 172 13.58 0.78 7.40
N PRO A 173 13.12 1.13 6.18
CA PRO A 173 12.65 2.48 5.89
C PRO A 173 11.35 2.83 6.63
N ALA A 174 10.50 1.85 6.98
CA ALA A 174 9.31 2.11 7.80
C ALA A 174 9.70 2.63 9.19
N ALA A 175 10.75 2.05 9.78
CA ALA A 175 11.29 2.46 11.08
C ALA A 175 11.99 3.83 10.99
N GLU A 176 12.87 4.02 10.00
CA GLU A 176 13.56 5.29 9.73
C GLU A 176 12.56 6.44 9.56
N LYS A 177 11.53 6.27 8.74
CA LYS A 177 10.54 7.31 8.43
C LYS A 177 9.49 7.54 9.52
N GLY A 178 9.57 6.81 10.63
CA GLY A 178 8.66 7.01 11.76
C GLY A 178 7.26 6.41 11.55
N HIS A 179 7.09 5.47 10.62
CA HIS A 179 5.81 4.85 10.31
C HIS A 179 5.50 3.69 11.27
N LEU A 180 5.29 4.01 12.56
CA LEU A 180 5.04 3.03 13.62
C LEU A 180 3.90 2.05 13.30
N ALA A 181 2.84 2.49 12.63
CA ALA A 181 1.75 1.61 12.21
C ALA A 181 2.22 0.52 11.23
N ASN A 182 3.05 0.87 10.25
CA ASN A 182 3.64 -0.09 9.32
C ASN A 182 4.66 -1.00 10.00
N VAL A 183 5.48 -0.47 10.92
CA VAL A 183 6.39 -1.28 11.75
C VAL A 183 5.60 -2.37 12.47
N LYS A 184 4.51 -2.01 13.16
CA LYS A 184 3.64 -2.96 13.86
C LYS A 184 3.02 -3.99 12.91
N LEU A 185 2.55 -3.57 11.73
CA LEU A 185 1.96 -4.48 10.74
C LEU A 185 2.98 -5.49 10.21
N LEU A 186 4.16 -5.04 9.83
CA LEU A 186 5.22 -5.90 9.27
C LEU A 186 5.71 -6.91 10.32
N LEU A 187 5.84 -6.49 11.58
CA LEU A 187 6.24 -7.38 12.68
C LEU A 187 5.14 -8.37 13.04
N ALA A 188 3.87 -7.94 13.06
CA ALA A 188 2.73 -8.82 13.33
C ALA A 188 2.52 -9.88 12.24
N ASP A 189 2.86 -9.54 10.99
CA ASP A 189 2.86 -10.48 9.88
C ASP A 189 3.95 -11.55 9.99
N GLY A 190 5.05 -11.25 10.68
CA GLY A 190 6.08 -12.21 11.09
C GLY A 190 7.00 -12.74 9.97
N ARG A 191 6.75 -12.37 8.71
CA ARG A 191 7.59 -12.80 7.57
C ARG A 191 8.87 -11.97 7.41
N VAL A 192 8.84 -10.70 7.81
CA VAL A 192 10.00 -9.82 7.65
C VAL A 192 11.13 -10.22 8.60
N ASN A 193 12.36 -10.28 8.09
CA ASN A 193 13.53 -10.47 8.95
C ASN A 193 13.83 -9.16 9.72
N ILE A 194 13.53 -9.15 11.02
CA ILE A 194 13.74 -7.99 11.90
C ILE A 194 15.21 -7.57 12.02
N ASN A 195 16.13 -8.53 11.86
CA ASN A 195 17.58 -8.35 11.98
C ASN A 195 18.28 -8.26 10.61
N HIS A 196 17.53 -8.05 9.52
CA HIS A 196 18.10 -7.80 8.20
C HIS A 196 18.99 -6.55 8.23
N GLN A 197 20.16 -6.63 7.61
CA GLN A 197 21.05 -5.50 7.41
C GLN A 197 21.01 -5.05 5.96
N ASN A 198 20.83 -3.75 5.75
CA ASN A 198 20.94 -3.15 4.42
C ASN A 198 22.42 -3.02 4.00
N ASP A 199 22.69 -2.42 2.84
CA ASP A 199 24.06 -2.32 2.28
C ASP A 199 25.04 -1.54 3.17
N TYR A 200 24.53 -0.73 4.11
CA TYR A 200 25.31 0.02 5.09
C TYR A 200 25.52 -0.74 6.41
N GLY A 201 25.00 -1.95 6.52
CA GLY A 201 24.97 -2.72 7.76
C GLY A 201 23.88 -2.27 8.73
N TYR A 202 22.97 -1.36 8.33
CA TYR A 202 21.93 -0.89 9.24
C TYR A 202 20.76 -1.87 9.29
N THR A 203 20.34 -2.19 10.51
CA THR A 203 19.04 -2.80 10.80
C THR A 203 17.97 -1.71 10.95
N ALA A 204 16.70 -2.12 11.01
CA ALA A 204 15.60 -1.19 11.31
C ALA A 204 15.79 -0.50 12.67
N LEU A 205 16.37 -1.21 13.64
CA LEU A 205 16.71 -0.67 14.95
C LEU A 205 17.81 0.39 14.88
N ILE A 206 18.86 0.16 14.08
CA ILE A 206 19.93 1.13 13.89
C ILE A 206 19.40 2.40 13.20
N GLU A 207 18.64 2.29 12.10
CA GLU A 207 18.15 3.50 11.39
C GLU A 207 17.17 4.33 12.23
N ALA A 208 16.30 3.68 13.03
CA ALA A 208 15.38 4.37 13.94
C ALA A 208 16.11 5.23 14.99
N VAL A 209 17.38 4.92 15.28
CA VAL A 209 18.19 5.63 16.27
C VAL A 209 19.20 6.57 15.61
N ALA A 210 20.02 6.07 14.69
CA ALA A 210 21.17 6.77 14.13
C ALA A 210 20.81 7.93 13.20
N LEU A 211 19.66 7.85 12.53
CA LEU A 211 19.29 8.79 11.46
C LEU A 211 18.22 9.80 11.90
N ARG A 212 17.66 9.64 13.10
CA ARG A 212 16.44 10.33 13.56
C ARG A 212 16.67 11.04 14.90
N ASP A 213 15.66 11.76 15.38
CA ASP A 213 15.80 12.77 16.45
C ASP A 213 15.58 12.27 17.89
N GLY A 214 15.38 10.97 18.09
CA GLY A 214 15.11 10.39 19.41
C GLY A 214 13.75 10.78 20.02
N SER A 215 12.85 11.39 19.24
CA SER A 215 11.51 11.78 19.69
C SER A 215 10.64 10.58 20.11
N GLN A 216 9.47 10.84 20.69
CA GLN A 216 8.59 9.81 21.24
C GLN A 216 8.23 8.72 20.20
N VAL A 217 8.01 9.10 18.93
CA VAL A 217 7.71 8.11 17.88
C VAL A 217 8.87 7.13 17.67
N TYR A 218 10.13 7.60 17.76
CA TYR A 218 11.30 6.74 17.64
C TYR A 218 11.54 5.90 18.89
N GLN A 219 11.24 6.44 20.07
CA GLN A 219 11.22 5.65 21.31
C GLN A 219 10.19 4.51 21.21
N ASP A 220 8.99 4.79 20.68
CA ASP A 220 7.94 3.79 20.49
C ASP A 220 8.33 2.75 19.44
N ILE A 221 9.00 3.15 18.35
CA ILE A 221 9.51 2.23 17.31
C ILE A 221 10.61 1.34 17.87
N VAL A 222 11.57 1.90 18.62
CA VAL A 222 12.64 1.13 19.28
C VAL A 222 12.03 0.12 20.25
N ALA A 223 11.10 0.55 21.11
CA ALA A 223 10.42 -0.34 22.04
C ALA A 223 9.66 -1.45 21.31
N GLU A 224 8.98 -1.13 20.21
CA GLU A 224 8.25 -2.10 19.40
C GLU A 224 9.19 -3.12 18.74
N LEU A 225 10.33 -2.69 18.18
CA LEU A 225 11.33 -3.57 17.60
C LEU A 225 11.94 -4.51 18.64
N LEU A 226 12.37 -4.00 19.79
CA LEU A 226 12.94 -4.79 20.89
C LEU A 226 11.93 -5.80 21.44
N ARG A 227 10.67 -5.38 21.63
CA ARG A 227 9.57 -6.26 22.08
C ARG A 227 9.32 -7.44 21.13
N ASN A 228 9.65 -7.30 19.85
CA ASN A 228 9.52 -8.36 18.84
C ASN A 228 10.85 -9.07 18.53
N GLY A 229 11.88 -8.88 19.37
CA GLY A 229 13.12 -9.66 19.31
C GLY A 229 14.19 -9.11 18.36
N ALA A 230 14.19 -7.80 18.11
CA ALA A 230 15.33 -7.17 17.44
C ALA A 230 16.59 -7.33 18.30
N ASP A 231 17.70 -7.74 17.70
CA ASP A 231 18.98 -7.89 18.40
C ASP A 231 19.66 -6.51 18.54
N PRO A 232 19.78 -5.95 19.76
CA PRO A 232 20.38 -4.63 19.97
C PRO A 232 21.90 -4.63 19.81
N ASN A 233 22.54 -5.81 19.74
CA ASN A 233 23.99 -5.97 19.68
C ASN A 233 24.53 -6.04 18.24
N ILE A 234 23.65 -6.06 17.23
CA ILE A 234 24.08 -5.97 15.83
C ILE A 234 24.76 -4.62 15.60
N VAL A 235 25.91 -4.67 14.94
CA VAL A 235 26.69 -3.51 14.54
C VAL A 235 26.64 -3.30 13.04
N ASP A 236 26.70 -2.05 12.63
CA ASP A 236 26.80 -1.65 11.22
C ASP A 236 28.20 -1.89 10.62
N ASN A 237 28.39 -1.45 9.37
CA ASN A 237 29.68 -1.55 8.69
C ASN A 237 30.79 -0.67 9.29
N TYR A 238 30.46 0.23 10.22
CA TYR A 238 31.40 1.04 10.99
C TYR A 238 31.68 0.46 12.38
N GLY A 239 31.09 -0.69 12.72
CA GLY A 239 31.21 -1.32 14.02
C GLY A 239 30.40 -0.65 15.13
N LYS A 240 29.36 0.13 14.79
CA LYS A 240 28.48 0.80 15.74
C LYS A 240 27.13 0.10 15.87
N SER A 241 26.72 -0.14 17.10
CA SER A 241 25.38 -0.60 17.47
C SER A 241 24.38 0.55 17.54
N ALA A 242 23.09 0.24 17.62
CA ALA A 242 22.06 1.24 17.90
C ALA A 242 22.34 1.99 19.22
N LYS A 243 22.93 1.31 20.22
CA LYS A 243 23.23 1.93 21.51
C LYS A 243 24.37 2.94 21.40
N ASP A 244 25.42 2.62 20.64
CA ASP A 244 26.53 3.55 20.41
C ASP A 244 26.00 4.87 19.83
N TYR A 245 25.08 4.80 18.86
CA TYR A 245 24.41 5.97 18.31
C TYR A 245 23.55 6.70 19.33
N ALA A 246 22.75 5.99 20.13
CA ALA A 246 21.93 6.60 21.18
C ALA A 246 22.79 7.37 22.19
N ASP A 247 23.94 6.82 22.59
CA ASP A 247 24.87 7.45 23.52
C ASP A 247 25.55 8.68 22.90
N GLU A 248 26.02 8.58 21.64
CA GLU A 248 26.65 9.70 20.91
C GLU A 248 25.69 10.87 20.67
N LEU A 249 24.41 10.59 20.42
CA LEU A 249 23.38 11.59 20.14
C LEU A 249 22.67 12.10 21.40
N GLY A 250 22.91 11.49 22.56
CA GLY A 250 22.33 11.88 23.84
C GLY A 250 20.88 11.41 24.05
N TYR A 251 20.45 10.34 23.38
CA TYR A 251 19.12 9.75 23.50
C TYR A 251 19.02 8.83 24.72
N GLY A 252 19.08 9.42 25.91
CA GLY A 252 19.18 8.68 27.19
C GLY A 252 18.09 7.62 27.41
N ASN A 253 16.84 7.90 27.03
CA ASN A 253 15.76 6.90 27.13
C ASN A 253 15.98 5.71 26.20
N ILE A 254 16.41 5.96 24.95
CA ILE A 254 16.69 4.92 23.96
C ILE A 254 17.90 4.09 24.40
N SER A 255 18.98 4.75 24.82
CA SER A 255 20.18 4.08 25.33
C SER A 255 19.84 3.13 26.49
N LYS A 256 19.02 3.60 27.45
CA LYS A 256 18.56 2.77 28.56
C LYS A 256 17.75 1.56 28.10
N MET A 257 16.81 1.74 27.16
CA MET A 257 16.03 0.62 26.61
C MET A 257 16.94 -0.42 25.94
N LEU A 258 17.93 0.03 25.18
CA LEU A 258 18.87 -0.87 24.49
C LEU A 258 19.73 -1.66 25.47
N GLU A 259 20.30 -1.01 26.49
CA GLU A 259 21.10 -1.67 27.54
C GLU A 259 20.30 -2.77 28.26
N GLU A 260 19.04 -2.50 28.60
CA GLU A 260 18.15 -3.47 29.28
C GLU A 260 17.81 -4.70 28.40
N ASN A 261 17.95 -4.59 27.08
CA ASN A 261 17.65 -5.66 26.13
C ASN A 261 18.91 -6.33 25.54
N SER A 262 20.11 -5.91 25.94
CA SER A 262 21.39 -6.46 25.47
C SER A 262 21.88 -7.72 26.23
N GLN A 263 21.15 -8.17 27.26
CA GLN A 263 21.53 -9.27 28.16
C GLN A 263 21.05 -10.65 27.70
#